data_AF-A0A1R0H1N0-F1
#
_entry.id   AF-A0A1R0H1N0-F1
#
_cell.length_a   1.000
_cell.length_b   1.000
_cell.length_c   1.000
_cell.angle_alpha   90.00
_cell.angle_beta   90.00
_cell.angle_gamma   90.00
#
_symmetry.space_group_name_H-M   'P 1'
#
loop_
_entity.id
_entity.type
_entity.pdbx_description
1 polymer ?
#
loop_
_entity_poly.entity_id
_entity_poly.type
_entity_poly.pdbx_seq_one_letter_code
_entity_poly.pdbx_strand_id
1 'polypeptide(L)'
;MENSLRNHVNFYQLVKVNGLRIKGIEYGSIVFHNLKWVNGDFLLNGGSENTIGEFPELIEIQGYARVEKMGRIQMDKISTVQGIFILEDNYFSSISLPKLEKVYGSFKIVGKNLLETIDLKSLKNVGGVLLIENGEMSEIGSLDLSSLETVALDSHIEGHYKSLDLPKLVNIGGWFSFLHWGKHDCKTLEDLFINKAEKVVCFENESQMDKDRLSSEAILQKRKFYRDRKNTHQKEKIVYL
;
A
#
# COMPACT_ATOMS: atom_id res chain seq x y z
N MET A 1 2.51 -39.71 3.58
CA MET A 1 3.86 -39.21 3.22
C MET A 1 3.68 -38.24 2.07
N GLU A 2 3.40 -36.98 2.40
CA GLU A 2 3.25 -35.89 1.44
C GLU A 2 4.63 -35.51 0.90
N ASN A 3 4.94 -35.96 -0.32
CA ASN A 3 5.95 -35.30 -1.14
C ASN A 3 5.33 -34.00 -1.69
N SER A 4 5.22 -32.99 -0.83
CA SER A 4 5.04 -31.61 -1.26
C SER A 4 6.33 -31.18 -1.97
N LEU A 5 6.29 -31.21 -3.30
CA LEU A 5 7.29 -30.55 -4.14
C LEU A 5 7.20 -29.05 -3.83
N ARG A 6 8.13 -28.54 -3.00
CA ARG A 6 8.31 -27.10 -2.82
C ARG A 6 8.68 -26.52 -4.19
N ASN A 7 7.71 -25.89 -4.86
CA ASN A 7 7.94 -25.18 -6.11
C ASN A 7 8.74 -23.90 -5.80
N HIS A 8 10.06 -24.03 -5.79
CA HIS A 8 10.99 -22.91 -5.80
C HIS A 8 11.28 -22.55 -7.25
N VAL A 9 10.78 -21.41 -7.72
CA VAL A 9 11.03 -20.92 -9.07
C VAL A 9 12.01 -19.76 -9.01
N ASN A 10 13.24 -19.99 -9.48
CA ASN A 10 14.33 -19.03 -9.42
C ASN A 10 14.69 -18.51 -10.82
N PHE A 11 14.77 -17.18 -10.96
CA PHE A 11 15.16 -16.49 -12.18
C PHE A 11 16.46 -15.72 -11.98
N TYR A 12 17.58 -16.33 -12.35
CA TYR A 12 18.92 -15.72 -12.20
C TYR A 12 19.31 -14.78 -13.33
N GLN A 13 18.78 -14.97 -14.55
CA GLN A 13 19.23 -14.21 -15.72
C GLN A 13 18.41 -12.95 -15.97
N LEU A 14 17.24 -12.83 -15.36
CA LEU A 14 16.30 -11.76 -15.63
C LEU A 14 16.70 -10.52 -14.85
N VAL A 15 17.32 -9.56 -15.54
CA VAL A 15 17.64 -8.23 -15.00
C VAL A 15 16.53 -7.23 -15.27
N LYS A 16 15.79 -7.42 -16.36
CA LYS A 16 14.71 -6.54 -16.81
C LYS A 16 13.62 -7.37 -17.47
N VAL A 17 12.36 -7.01 -17.26
CA VAL A 17 11.20 -7.57 -17.96
C VAL A 17 10.26 -6.47 -18.43
N ASN A 18 9.46 -6.71 -19.47
CA ASN A 18 8.47 -5.74 -19.97
C ASN A 18 7.21 -5.68 -19.10
N GLY A 19 7.00 -6.68 -18.26
CA GLY A 19 5.89 -6.81 -17.33
C GLY A 19 6.08 -8.13 -16.57
N LEU A 20 5.59 -8.18 -15.34
CA LEU A 20 5.59 -9.38 -14.53
C LEU A 20 4.18 -9.65 -14.06
N ARG A 21 3.63 -10.81 -14.40
CA ARG A 21 2.32 -11.24 -13.93
C ARG A 21 2.43 -12.67 -13.43
N ILE A 22 2.13 -12.88 -12.15
CA ILE A 22 2.14 -14.20 -11.50
C ILE A 22 0.81 -14.36 -10.78
N LYS A 23 0.15 -15.50 -10.97
CA LYS A 23 -1.13 -15.80 -10.34
C LYS A 23 -1.22 -17.27 -9.96
N GLY A 24 -1.78 -17.57 -8.79
CA GLY A 24 -2.22 -18.92 -8.44
C GLY A 24 -1.10 -19.85 -7.99
N ILE A 25 -0.04 -19.30 -7.38
CA ILE A 25 1.00 -20.13 -6.77
C ILE A 25 0.55 -20.48 -5.36
N GLU A 26 -0.30 -21.50 -5.23
CA GLU A 26 -0.94 -21.87 -3.97
C GLU A 26 0.07 -22.24 -2.87
N TYR A 27 1.31 -22.59 -3.20
CA TYR A 27 2.44 -22.77 -2.27
C TYR A 27 3.77 -22.63 -3.02
N GLY A 28 4.75 -21.88 -2.48
CA GLY A 28 6.10 -21.81 -3.05
C GLY A 28 6.82 -20.48 -2.88
N SER A 29 8.07 -20.45 -3.33
CA SER A 29 8.88 -19.22 -3.38
C SER A 29 9.20 -18.86 -4.83
N ILE A 30 9.00 -17.58 -5.14
CA ILE A 30 9.31 -16.96 -6.41
C ILE A 30 10.49 -16.02 -6.17
N VAL A 31 11.64 -16.33 -6.75
CA VAL A 31 12.84 -15.51 -6.55
C VAL A 31 13.37 -14.97 -7.87
N PHE A 32 13.45 -13.65 -7.97
CA PHE A 32 14.11 -12.97 -9.09
C PHE A 32 15.39 -12.31 -8.57
N HIS A 33 16.48 -13.08 -8.54
CA HIS A 33 17.73 -12.67 -7.92
C HIS A 33 18.33 -11.37 -8.47
N ASN A 34 18.15 -11.12 -9.77
CA ASN A 34 18.81 -10.02 -10.46
C ASN A 34 17.84 -9.01 -11.10
N LEU A 35 16.52 -9.19 -10.91
CA LEU A 35 15.52 -8.33 -11.56
C LEU A 35 15.55 -6.95 -10.94
N LYS A 36 15.88 -5.95 -11.76
CA LYS A 36 16.00 -4.54 -11.38
C LYS A 36 14.87 -3.69 -11.92
N TRP A 37 14.35 -4.02 -13.11
CA TRP A 37 13.37 -3.19 -13.80
C TRP A 37 12.19 -3.99 -14.33
N VAL A 38 10.98 -3.50 -14.04
CA VAL A 38 9.75 -3.94 -14.71
C VAL A 38 9.23 -2.77 -15.55
N ASN A 39 9.35 -2.88 -16.87
CA ASN A 39 8.99 -1.84 -17.84
C ASN A 39 7.48 -1.73 -18.14
N GLY A 40 6.66 -2.35 -17.30
CA GLY A 40 5.22 -2.38 -17.41
C GLY A 40 4.65 -2.81 -16.07
N ASP A 41 3.54 -3.54 -16.09
CA ASP A 41 2.84 -3.89 -14.86
C ASP A 41 3.57 -4.98 -14.06
N PHE A 42 3.47 -4.88 -12.73
CA PHE A 42 3.92 -5.86 -11.76
C PHE A 42 2.71 -6.37 -10.98
N LEU A 43 2.17 -7.53 -11.38
CA LEU A 43 0.99 -8.13 -10.80
C LEU A 43 1.37 -9.46 -10.13
N LEU A 44 1.29 -9.52 -8.82
CA LEU A 44 1.52 -10.75 -8.06
C LEU A 44 0.24 -11.13 -7.32
N ASN A 45 -0.24 -12.35 -7.55
CA ASN A 45 -1.30 -12.98 -6.78
C ASN A 45 -0.80 -14.33 -6.28
N GLY A 46 -0.44 -14.38 -4.98
CA GLY A 46 0.09 -15.59 -4.36
C GLY A 46 -0.99 -16.66 -4.23
N GLY A 47 -2.16 -16.28 -3.72
CA GLY A 47 -3.27 -17.20 -3.50
C GLY A 47 -3.21 -17.93 -2.16
N SER A 48 -2.11 -17.83 -1.40
CA SER A 48 -2.01 -18.38 -0.05
C SER A 48 -1.04 -17.59 0.84
N GLU A 49 -1.17 -17.81 2.15
CA GLU A 49 -0.27 -17.28 3.18
C GLU A 49 1.14 -17.90 3.16
N ASN A 50 1.36 -18.93 2.34
CA ASN A 50 2.65 -19.62 2.24
C ASN A 50 3.44 -19.22 1.00
N THR A 51 2.90 -18.32 0.18
CA THR A 51 3.55 -17.84 -1.04
C THR A 51 4.49 -16.69 -0.74
N ILE A 52 5.75 -16.85 -1.14
CA ILE A 52 6.82 -15.89 -0.88
C ILE A 52 7.32 -15.32 -2.21
N GLY A 53 7.40 -14.00 -2.32
CA GLY A 53 8.03 -13.31 -3.45
C GLY A 53 9.31 -12.60 -3.00
N GLU A 54 10.43 -12.86 -3.68
CA GLU A 54 11.73 -12.25 -3.38
C GLU A 54 12.29 -11.53 -4.62
N PHE A 55 12.41 -10.22 -4.50
CA PHE A 55 12.89 -9.30 -5.54
C PHE A 55 14.00 -8.40 -4.98
N PRO A 56 15.13 -8.99 -4.52
CA PRO A 56 16.14 -8.27 -3.75
C PRO A 56 16.82 -7.12 -4.51
N GLU A 57 16.78 -7.17 -5.85
CA GLU A 57 17.41 -6.18 -6.73
C GLU A 57 16.40 -5.25 -7.40
N LEU A 58 15.08 -5.38 -7.16
CA LEU A 58 14.07 -4.59 -7.86
C LEU A 58 14.14 -3.12 -7.45
N ILE A 59 14.34 -2.24 -8.44
CA ILE A 59 14.52 -0.79 -8.24
C ILE A 59 13.28 -0.03 -8.72
N GLU A 60 12.73 -0.36 -9.88
CA GLU A 60 11.67 0.42 -10.51
C GLU A 60 10.61 -0.44 -11.19
N ILE A 61 9.36 -0.01 -11.05
CA ILE A 61 8.20 -0.50 -11.81
C ILE A 61 7.63 0.68 -12.62
N GLN A 62 7.64 0.57 -13.95
CA GLN A 62 7.14 1.61 -14.86
C GLN A 62 5.62 1.60 -15.05
N GLY A 63 4.97 0.47 -14.76
CA GLY A 63 3.53 0.34 -14.88
C GLY A 63 2.82 0.34 -13.52
N TYR A 64 1.65 -0.28 -13.53
CA TYR A 64 0.84 -0.51 -12.34
C TYR A 64 1.40 -1.67 -11.51
N ALA A 65 1.48 -1.50 -10.19
CA ALA A 65 1.92 -2.52 -9.26
C ALA A 65 0.76 -3.00 -8.37
N ARG A 66 0.54 -4.31 -8.29
CA ARG A 66 -0.42 -4.93 -7.36
C ARG A 66 0.16 -6.20 -6.80
N VAL A 67 0.17 -6.29 -5.48
CA VAL A 67 0.54 -7.49 -4.72
C VAL A 67 -0.65 -7.90 -3.89
N GLU A 68 -1.15 -9.10 -4.14
CA GLU A 68 -2.32 -9.63 -3.44
C GLU A 68 -2.13 -11.07 -2.99
N LYS A 69 -2.74 -11.42 -1.86
CA LYS A 69 -2.79 -12.80 -1.35
C LYS A 69 -1.41 -13.45 -1.22
N MET A 70 -0.39 -12.69 -0.80
CA MET A 70 0.96 -13.20 -0.54
C MET A 70 1.18 -13.40 0.95
N GLY A 71 1.93 -14.45 1.30
CA GLY A 71 2.45 -14.70 2.64
C GLY A 71 3.62 -13.81 3.03
N ARG A 72 4.46 -13.44 2.05
CA ARG A 72 5.58 -12.52 2.21
C ARG A 72 5.99 -11.92 0.87
N ILE A 73 6.47 -10.69 0.90
CA ILE A 73 7.12 -10.03 -0.24
C ILE A 73 8.40 -9.34 0.25
N GLN A 74 9.49 -9.47 -0.49
CA GLN A 74 10.74 -8.73 -0.28
C GLN A 74 11.07 -7.93 -1.53
N MET A 75 11.24 -6.62 -1.40
CA MET A 75 11.61 -5.72 -2.50
C MET A 75 12.28 -4.45 -1.97
N ASP A 76 13.19 -4.60 -1.02
CA ASP A 76 13.74 -3.51 -0.18
C ASP A 76 14.48 -2.42 -0.97
N LYS A 77 14.85 -2.70 -2.23
CA LYS A 77 15.53 -1.75 -3.13
C LYS A 77 14.59 -0.93 -4.00
N ILE A 78 13.28 -1.21 -3.98
CA ILE A 78 12.34 -0.50 -4.83
C ILE A 78 12.34 0.97 -4.43
N SER A 79 12.62 1.85 -5.39
CA SER A 79 12.69 3.29 -5.16
C SER A 79 11.57 4.05 -5.84
N THR A 80 10.99 3.50 -6.91
CA THR A 80 9.98 4.21 -7.70
C THR A 80 8.94 3.26 -8.30
N VAL A 81 7.68 3.67 -8.21
CA VAL A 81 6.57 3.12 -9.00
C VAL A 81 5.95 4.25 -9.80
N GLN A 82 5.98 4.13 -11.13
CA GLN A 82 5.42 5.15 -12.02
C GLN A 82 3.88 5.11 -12.07
N GLY A 83 3.28 3.93 -11.88
CA GLY A 83 1.84 3.76 -11.80
C GLY A 83 1.27 3.87 -10.39
N ILE A 84 0.08 3.28 -10.23
CA ILE A 84 -0.52 3.04 -8.91
C ILE A 84 0.15 1.82 -8.29
N PHE A 85 0.39 1.86 -6.99
CA PHE A 85 0.89 0.74 -6.21
C PHE A 85 -0.15 0.29 -5.18
N ILE A 86 -0.64 -0.94 -5.30
CA ILE A 86 -1.63 -1.54 -4.40
C ILE A 86 -1.08 -2.77 -3.68
N LEU A 87 -1.23 -2.81 -2.36
CA LEU A 87 -1.16 -4.01 -1.54
C LEU A 87 -2.59 -4.37 -1.11
N GLU A 88 -3.10 -5.53 -1.52
CA GLU A 88 -4.51 -5.91 -1.30
C GLU A 88 -4.64 -7.32 -0.74
N ASP A 89 -5.37 -7.49 0.37
CA ASP A 89 -5.67 -8.81 0.97
C ASP A 89 -4.42 -9.71 1.14
N ASN A 90 -3.31 -9.16 1.65
CA ASN A 90 -2.11 -9.96 1.95
C ASN A 90 -2.12 -10.52 3.37
N TYR A 91 -1.35 -11.59 3.58
CA TYR A 91 -1.28 -12.33 4.84
C TYR A 91 -0.06 -11.95 5.70
N PHE A 92 0.93 -11.24 5.15
CA PHE A 92 2.08 -10.79 5.93
C PHE A 92 1.65 -9.74 6.97
N SER A 93 2.29 -9.77 8.15
CA SER A 93 2.09 -8.80 9.23
C SER A 93 3.01 -7.59 9.13
N SER A 94 3.95 -7.56 8.18
CA SER A 94 4.82 -6.40 7.99
C SER A 94 5.20 -6.18 6.54
N ILE A 95 5.37 -4.91 6.18
CA ILE A 95 5.93 -4.48 4.90
C ILE A 95 7.01 -3.43 5.16
N SER A 96 8.18 -3.61 4.54
CA SER A 96 9.27 -2.63 4.59
C SER A 96 9.72 -2.31 3.18
N LEU A 97 9.58 -1.04 2.80
CA LEU A 97 10.04 -0.49 1.53
C LEU A 97 10.94 0.70 1.82
N PRO A 98 12.09 0.47 2.47
CA PRO A 98 12.89 1.52 3.10
C PRO A 98 13.56 2.45 2.08
N LYS A 99 13.52 2.11 0.78
CA LYS A 99 14.04 2.93 -0.31
C LYS A 99 12.96 3.49 -1.23
N LEU A 100 11.68 3.17 -1.02
CA LEU A 100 10.60 3.67 -1.88
C LEU A 100 10.48 5.17 -1.66
N GLU A 101 10.88 5.98 -2.65
CA GLU A 101 10.86 7.44 -2.54
C GLU A 101 9.63 8.05 -3.18
N LYS A 102 9.11 7.44 -4.26
CA LYS A 102 8.06 8.05 -5.06
C LYS A 102 7.10 7.03 -5.67
N VAL A 103 5.81 7.34 -5.55
CA VAL A 103 4.74 6.70 -6.31
C VAL A 103 4.08 7.80 -7.13
N TYR A 104 4.21 7.76 -8.46
CA TYR A 104 3.65 8.80 -9.32
C TYR A 104 2.12 8.71 -9.43
N GLY A 105 1.54 7.52 -9.26
CA GLY A 105 0.11 7.34 -9.06
C GLY A 105 -0.29 7.36 -7.57
N SER A 106 -1.34 6.60 -7.25
CA SER A 106 -1.78 6.38 -5.87
C SER A 106 -0.98 5.26 -5.20
N PHE A 107 -0.76 5.37 -3.89
CA PHE A 107 -0.29 4.26 -3.05
C PHE A 107 -1.44 3.77 -2.18
N LYS A 108 -1.73 2.47 -2.21
CA LYS A 108 -2.91 1.89 -1.56
C LYS A 108 -2.56 0.61 -0.79
N ILE A 109 -2.95 0.56 0.47
CA ILE A 109 -3.07 -0.65 1.28
C ILE A 109 -4.57 -0.80 1.55
N VAL A 110 -5.18 -1.89 1.07
CA VAL A 110 -6.64 -2.07 1.12
C VAL A 110 -7.05 -3.53 1.33
N GLY A 111 -8.29 -3.73 1.78
CA GLY A 111 -8.81 -5.07 2.04
C GLY A 111 -8.39 -5.57 3.42
N LYS A 112 -8.27 -6.89 3.58
CA LYS A 112 -8.09 -7.56 4.87
C LYS A 112 -6.62 -7.69 5.28
N ASN A 113 -5.81 -6.65 5.09
CA ASN A 113 -4.44 -6.67 5.63
C ASN A 113 -4.48 -6.47 7.15
N LEU A 114 -3.53 -7.09 7.86
CA LEU A 114 -3.33 -6.96 9.30
C LEU A 114 -1.85 -6.64 9.58
N LEU A 115 -1.41 -5.46 9.15
CA LEU A 115 0.00 -5.05 9.21
C LEU A 115 0.35 -4.43 10.56
N GLU A 116 1.18 -5.12 11.34
CA GLU A 116 1.80 -4.61 12.56
C GLU A 116 2.85 -3.54 12.26
N THR A 117 3.53 -3.63 11.11
CA THR A 117 4.62 -2.70 10.74
C THR A 117 4.55 -2.32 9.27
N ILE A 118 4.51 -1.01 9.00
CA ILE A 118 4.58 -0.41 7.68
C ILE A 118 5.75 0.57 7.67
N ASP A 119 6.90 0.16 7.13
CA ASP A 119 8.07 1.03 6.95
C ASP A 119 8.09 1.60 5.53
N LEU A 120 7.70 2.87 5.42
CA LEU A 120 7.75 3.70 4.21
C LEU A 120 8.57 4.96 4.47
N LYS A 121 9.60 4.88 5.33
CA LYS A 121 10.34 6.04 5.85
C LYS A 121 10.97 6.95 4.80
N SER A 122 11.21 6.44 3.60
CA SER A 122 11.80 7.19 2.48
C SER A 122 10.78 7.74 1.51
N LEU A 123 9.48 7.40 1.65
CA LEU A 123 8.43 7.83 0.73
C LEU A 123 8.21 9.33 0.89
N LYS A 124 8.51 10.10 -0.16
CA LYS A 124 8.40 11.56 -0.19
C LYS A 124 7.13 12.03 -0.89
N ASN A 125 6.80 11.42 -2.03
CA ASN A 125 5.71 11.92 -2.88
C ASN A 125 4.78 10.79 -3.33
N VAL A 126 3.48 11.04 -3.17
CA VAL A 126 2.40 10.28 -3.79
C VAL A 126 1.67 11.19 -4.76
N GLY A 127 1.77 10.92 -6.06
CA GLY A 127 1.22 11.76 -7.12
C GLY A 127 -0.29 11.61 -7.32
N GLY A 128 -0.92 10.65 -6.64
CA GLY A 128 -2.36 10.51 -6.54
C GLY A 128 -2.83 10.50 -5.09
N VAL A 129 -3.63 9.49 -4.77
CA VAL A 129 -4.20 9.25 -3.44
C VAL A 129 -3.24 8.42 -2.58
N LEU A 130 -3.12 8.77 -1.29
CA LEU A 130 -2.58 7.88 -0.27
C LEU A 130 -3.74 7.21 0.48
N LEU A 131 -3.81 5.88 0.40
CA LEU A 131 -4.84 5.08 1.06
C LEU A 131 -4.18 4.01 1.92
N ILE A 132 -4.40 4.04 3.23
CA ILE A 132 -4.02 2.96 4.12
C ILE A 132 -5.27 2.55 4.89
N GLU A 133 -5.95 1.50 4.43
CA GLU A 133 -7.00 0.79 5.16
C GLU A 133 -6.34 -0.47 5.74
N ASN A 134 -5.86 -0.37 6.98
CA ASN A 134 -5.32 -1.49 7.73
C ASN A 134 -6.34 -1.87 8.80
N GLY A 135 -6.74 -3.14 8.87
CA GLY A 135 -7.86 -3.57 9.71
C GLY A 135 -7.61 -3.37 11.21
N GLU A 136 -8.66 -3.58 12.02
CA GLU A 136 -8.55 -3.57 13.48
C GLU A 136 -7.64 -4.71 13.94
N MET A 137 -6.59 -4.36 14.68
CA MET A 137 -5.59 -5.29 15.21
C MET A 137 -5.64 -5.30 16.73
N SER A 138 -5.41 -6.45 17.35
CA SER A 138 -5.33 -6.56 18.81
C SER A 138 -4.17 -5.75 19.40
N GLU A 139 -3.10 -5.59 18.64
CA GLU A 139 -1.88 -4.90 19.05
C GLU A 139 -1.71 -3.56 18.32
N ILE A 140 -0.99 -2.63 18.96
CA ILE A 140 -0.64 -1.35 18.36
C ILE A 140 0.49 -1.55 17.35
N GLY A 141 0.23 -1.22 16.09
CA GLY A 141 1.21 -1.25 15.01
C GLY A 141 2.05 0.03 14.89
N SER A 142 2.99 0.00 13.95
CA SER A 142 3.84 1.13 13.57
C SER A 142 3.68 1.47 12.09
N LEU A 143 3.62 2.78 11.80
CA LEU A 143 3.57 3.35 10.46
C LEU A 143 4.63 4.44 10.36
N ASP A 144 5.66 4.22 9.54
CA ASP A 144 6.70 5.20 9.28
C ASP A 144 6.49 5.86 7.91
N LEU A 145 6.06 7.12 7.95
CA LEU A 145 5.94 8.03 6.81
C LEU A 145 6.75 9.31 7.08
N SER A 146 7.85 9.20 7.82
CA SER A 146 8.63 10.34 8.33
C SER A 146 9.20 11.26 7.26
N SER A 147 9.37 10.76 6.03
CA SER A 147 9.81 11.58 4.89
C SER A 147 8.69 12.03 3.95
N LEU A 148 7.43 11.73 4.23
CA LEU A 148 6.33 12.11 3.35
C LEU A 148 6.19 13.63 3.29
N GLU A 149 6.33 14.19 2.09
CA GLU A 149 6.30 15.63 1.82
C GLU A 149 4.98 16.04 1.17
N THR A 150 4.51 15.26 0.19
CA THR A 150 3.31 15.63 -0.59
C THR A 150 2.43 14.43 -0.95
N VAL A 151 1.12 14.62 -0.82
CA VAL A 151 0.09 13.80 -1.47
C VAL A 151 -0.69 14.71 -2.42
N ALA A 152 -0.75 14.38 -3.70
CA ALA A 152 -1.34 15.30 -4.69
C ALA A 152 -2.86 15.40 -4.58
N LEU A 153 -3.53 14.36 -4.10
CA LEU A 153 -4.98 14.29 -3.92
C LEU A 153 -5.31 14.03 -2.43
N ASP A 154 -6.27 13.17 -2.16
CA ASP A 154 -6.71 12.81 -0.81
C ASP A 154 -5.73 11.84 -0.13
N SER A 155 -5.67 11.94 1.20
CA SER A 155 -4.99 10.99 2.08
C SER A 155 -5.96 10.45 3.12
N HIS A 156 -6.11 9.14 3.16
CA HIS A 156 -6.89 8.42 4.15
C HIS A 156 -6.03 7.36 4.84
N ILE A 157 -5.94 7.43 6.15
CA ILE A 157 -5.20 6.47 6.97
C ILE A 157 -6.13 5.95 8.07
N GLU A 158 -6.29 4.64 8.09
CA GLU A 158 -7.08 3.86 9.02
C GLU A 158 -6.17 2.75 9.60
N GLY A 159 -6.13 2.64 10.93
CA GLY A 159 -5.26 1.68 11.60
C GLY A 159 -5.12 1.86 13.12
N HIS A 160 -4.67 0.80 13.79
CA HIS A 160 -4.34 0.83 15.22
C HIS A 160 -2.85 1.21 15.43
N TYR A 161 -2.52 2.51 15.32
CA TYR A 161 -1.15 3.03 15.48
C TYR A 161 -0.98 3.86 16.73
N LYS A 162 0.21 3.84 17.36
CA LYS A 162 0.47 4.62 18.58
C LYS A 162 0.30 6.13 18.38
N SER A 163 0.76 6.62 17.22
CA SER A 163 0.73 8.02 16.81
C SER A 163 1.02 8.10 15.32
N LEU A 164 0.54 9.17 14.68
CA LEU A 164 0.91 9.50 13.31
C LEU A 164 1.73 10.78 13.30
N ASP A 165 3.03 10.67 13.03
CA ASP A 165 3.93 11.82 12.86
C ASP A 165 4.35 11.94 11.39
N LEU A 166 4.08 13.10 10.80
CA LEU A 166 4.40 13.43 9.41
C LEU A 166 5.17 14.76 9.38
N PRO A 167 6.40 14.80 9.93
CA PRO A 167 7.10 16.04 10.23
C PRO A 167 7.50 16.81 8.98
N LYS A 168 7.67 16.11 7.84
CA LYS A 168 8.00 16.72 6.55
C LYS A 168 6.78 17.01 5.67
N LEU A 169 5.57 16.61 6.07
CA LEU A 169 4.41 16.79 5.21
C LEU A 169 4.12 18.27 5.06
N VAL A 170 4.15 18.73 3.81
CA VAL A 170 3.91 20.12 3.43
C VAL A 170 2.50 20.28 2.87
N ASN A 171 2.05 19.33 2.03
CA ASN A 171 0.81 19.50 1.29
C ASN A 171 0.08 18.18 1.00
N ILE A 172 -1.22 18.19 1.23
CA ILE A 172 -2.22 17.25 0.74
C ILE A 172 -3.14 18.08 -0.15
N GLY A 173 -3.19 17.77 -1.44
CA GLY A 173 -3.97 18.57 -2.40
C GLY A 173 -5.48 18.48 -2.18
N GLY A 174 -5.94 17.42 -1.50
CA GLY A 174 -7.34 17.25 -1.10
C GLY A 174 -7.48 17.07 0.40
N TRP A 175 -8.25 16.05 0.77
CA TRP A 175 -8.68 15.84 2.15
C TRP A 175 -7.70 14.95 2.90
N PHE A 176 -7.49 15.25 4.17
CA PHE A 176 -6.79 14.37 5.10
C PHE A 176 -7.79 13.75 6.07
N SER A 177 -7.79 12.42 6.16
CA SER A 177 -8.59 11.71 7.16
C SER A 177 -7.77 10.67 7.90
N PHE A 178 -7.96 10.63 9.22
CA PHE A 178 -7.30 9.67 10.11
C PHE A 178 -8.34 9.00 11.00
N LEU A 179 -8.49 7.68 10.87
CA LEU A 179 -9.32 6.84 11.72
C LEU A 179 -8.41 5.93 12.56
N HIS A 180 -8.58 5.99 13.87
CA HIS A 180 -7.79 5.20 14.81
C HIS A 180 -8.72 4.49 15.80
N TRP A 181 -8.37 3.26 16.22
CA TRP A 181 -9.17 2.47 17.18
C TRP A 181 -8.68 2.58 18.64
N GLY A 182 -8.02 3.69 18.99
CA GLY A 182 -7.50 3.94 20.34
C GLY A 182 -7.58 5.41 20.73
N LYS A 183 -7.04 5.75 21.91
CA LYS A 183 -7.04 7.13 22.40
C LYS A 183 -5.95 7.94 21.68
N HIS A 184 -6.33 8.84 20.79
CA HIS A 184 -5.43 9.80 20.16
C HIS A 184 -5.94 11.23 20.34
N ASP A 185 -5.03 12.18 20.40
CA ASP A 185 -5.38 13.61 20.41
C ASP A 185 -5.70 14.06 18.97
N CYS A 186 -6.97 14.00 18.59
CA CYS A 186 -7.44 14.49 17.28
C CYS A 186 -7.23 16.00 17.13
N LYS A 187 -7.26 16.77 18.22
CA LYS A 187 -7.09 18.22 18.16
C LYS A 187 -5.67 18.59 17.74
N THR A 188 -4.67 17.93 18.32
CA THR A 188 -3.27 18.11 17.91
C THR A 188 -3.04 17.73 16.45
N LEU A 189 -3.64 16.63 15.96
CA LEU A 189 -3.54 16.26 14.55
C LEU A 189 -4.21 17.29 13.63
N GLU A 190 -5.43 17.69 13.95
CA GLU A 190 -6.15 18.72 13.19
C GLU A 190 -5.33 20.01 13.08
N ASP A 191 -4.79 20.50 14.20
CA ASP A 191 -3.97 21.72 14.23
C ASP A 191 -2.68 21.57 13.41
N LEU A 192 -2.07 20.37 13.37
CA LEU A 192 -0.90 20.08 12.55
C LEU A 192 -1.17 20.09 11.04
N PHE A 193 -2.38 19.73 10.62
CA PHE A 193 -2.74 19.53 9.20
C PHE A 193 -3.72 20.55 8.63
N ILE A 194 -4.32 21.43 9.44
CA ILE A 194 -5.38 22.37 9.02
C ILE A 194 -4.95 23.30 7.86
N ASN A 195 -3.66 23.64 7.77
CA ASN A 195 -3.11 24.47 6.69
C ASN A 195 -2.40 23.66 5.60
N LYS A 196 -2.43 22.33 5.70
CA LYS A 196 -1.75 21.40 4.79
C LYS A 196 -2.71 20.62 3.91
N ALA A 197 -4.01 20.62 4.21
CA ALA A 197 -5.06 19.91 3.49
C ALA A 197 -6.28 20.82 3.30
N GLU A 198 -7.12 20.55 2.30
CA GLU A 198 -8.39 21.28 2.12
C GLU A 198 -9.34 21.09 3.32
N LYS A 199 -9.30 19.90 3.90
CA LYS A 199 -10.06 19.54 5.10
C LYS A 199 -9.34 18.44 5.85
N VAL A 200 -9.38 18.53 7.18
CA VAL A 200 -8.87 17.49 8.08
C VAL A 200 -10.05 16.88 8.83
N VAL A 201 -10.09 15.55 8.89
CA VAL A 201 -11.10 14.79 9.64
C VAL A 201 -10.41 13.73 10.48
N CYS A 202 -10.56 13.77 11.78
CA CYS A 202 -10.01 12.78 12.70
C CYS A 202 -11.12 12.09 13.49
N PHE A 203 -11.03 10.76 13.61
CA PHE A 203 -11.99 9.93 14.32
C PHE A 203 -11.27 9.06 15.36
N GLU A 204 -11.79 9.03 16.59
CA GLU A 204 -11.23 8.23 17.69
C GLU A 204 -11.68 6.77 17.69
N ASN A 205 -12.72 6.43 16.92
CA ASN A 205 -13.17 5.05 16.69
C ASN A 205 -14.28 4.99 15.61
N GLU A 206 -14.60 3.77 15.19
CA GLU A 206 -15.72 3.50 14.25
C GLU A 206 -17.08 3.96 14.76
N SER A 207 -17.35 3.96 16.08
CA SER A 207 -18.65 4.40 16.59
C SER A 207 -18.86 5.91 16.47
N GLN A 208 -17.78 6.70 16.57
CA GLN A 208 -17.77 8.12 16.24
C GLN A 208 -17.93 8.33 14.74
N MET A 209 -17.21 7.53 13.94
CA MET A 209 -17.37 7.52 12.49
C MET A 209 -18.80 7.14 12.07
N ASP A 210 -19.49 6.23 12.75
CA ASP A 210 -20.86 5.81 12.44
C ASP A 210 -21.91 6.86 12.83
N LYS A 211 -21.67 7.59 13.93
CA LYS A 211 -22.47 8.77 14.28
C LYS A 211 -22.27 9.91 13.27
N ASP A 212 -21.03 10.11 12.81
CA ASP A 212 -20.69 11.11 11.80
C ASP A 212 -20.99 10.65 10.35
N ARG A 213 -21.20 9.34 10.13
CA ARG A 213 -21.76 8.77 8.90
C ARG A 213 -23.23 9.16 8.75
N LEU A 214 -23.96 9.28 9.86
CA LEU A 214 -25.37 9.69 9.86
C LEU A 214 -25.54 11.21 9.62
N SER A 215 -24.50 12.02 9.83
CA SER A 215 -24.44 13.45 9.50
C SER A 215 -23.67 13.69 8.18
N SER A 216 -24.36 13.43 7.07
CA SER A 216 -24.04 13.84 5.69
C SER A 216 -22.85 14.79 5.47
N GLU A 217 -21.69 14.21 5.15
CA GLU A 217 -20.63 14.70 4.25
C GLU A 217 -19.59 13.57 4.06
N ALA A 218 -19.27 12.84 5.14
CA ALA A 218 -18.34 11.71 5.20
C ALA A 218 -18.63 10.56 4.20
N ILE A 219 -19.90 10.32 3.91
CA ILE A 219 -20.35 9.27 2.97
C ILE A 219 -20.15 9.65 1.49
N LEU A 220 -20.22 10.94 1.14
CA LEU A 220 -19.91 11.42 -0.21
C LEU A 220 -18.39 11.34 -0.50
N GLN A 221 -17.57 11.48 0.55
CA GLN A 221 -16.10 11.44 0.52
C GLN A 221 -15.58 10.03 0.22
N LYS A 222 -16.14 9.00 0.85
CA LYS A 222 -15.83 7.59 0.52
C LYS A 222 -16.18 7.28 -0.95
N ARG A 223 -17.30 7.77 -1.48
CA ARG A 223 -17.73 7.53 -2.88
C ARG A 223 -16.87 8.21 -3.96
N LYS A 224 -16.31 9.40 -3.71
CA LYS A 224 -15.34 10.03 -4.63
C LYS A 224 -14.04 9.24 -4.69
N PHE A 225 -13.53 8.85 -3.53
CA PHE A 225 -12.32 8.06 -3.38
C PHE A 225 -12.37 6.69 -4.07
N TYR A 226 -13.52 6.00 -4.03
CA TYR A 226 -13.75 4.74 -4.76
C TYR A 226 -14.11 4.91 -6.25
N ARG A 227 -14.38 6.14 -6.74
CA ARG A 227 -14.83 6.37 -8.14
C ARG A 227 -13.71 6.15 -9.17
N ASP A 228 -12.45 6.23 -8.77
CA ASP A 228 -11.28 5.93 -9.61
C ASP A 228 -11.06 4.43 -9.88
N ARG A 229 -11.92 3.56 -9.33
CA ARG A 229 -11.84 2.10 -9.53
C ARG A 229 -12.35 1.62 -10.90
N LYS A 230 -12.96 2.48 -11.73
CA LYS A 230 -13.72 2.05 -12.93
C LYS A 230 -13.07 2.27 -14.32
N ASN A 231 -11.90 2.89 -14.44
CA ASN A 231 -11.36 3.28 -15.76
C ASN A 231 -9.97 2.74 -16.12
N THR A 232 -9.62 1.51 -15.73
CA THR A 232 -8.48 0.79 -16.32
C THR A 232 -8.83 -0.68 -16.53
N HIS A 233 -9.53 -0.97 -17.63
CA HIS A 233 -9.56 -2.31 -18.24
C HIS A 233 -9.01 -2.17 -19.66
N GLN A 234 -7.69 -2.12 -19.77
CA GLN A 234 -7.03 -2.24 -21.07
C GLN A 234 -6.76 -3.73 -21.30
N LYS A 235 -7.46 -4.31 -22.28
CA LYS A 235 -7.34 -5.71 -22.70
C LYS A 235 -6.00 -5.91 -23.38
N GLU A 236 -5.00 -6.53 -22.75
CA GLU A 236 -3.77 -6.93 -23.45
C GLU A 236 -3.17 -8.26 -23.00
N LYS A 237 -2.46 -8.85 -23.97
CA LYS A 237 -2.06 -10.25 -24.12
C LYS A 237 -1.33 -10.81 -22.90
N ILE A 238 -1.69 -12.05 -22.60
CA ILE A 238 -1.32 -12.81 -21.41
C ILE A 238 -0.10 -13.67 -21.74
N VAL A 239 0.90 -13.62 -20.88
CA VAL A 239 1.87 -14.72 -20.75
C VAL A 239 1.45 -15.50 -19.51
N TYR A 240 1.12 -16.77 -19.70
CA TYR A 240 0.83 -17.70 -18.62
C TYR A 240 2.14 -18.38 -18.22
N LEU A 241 2.47 -18.33 -16.93
CA LEU A 241 3.31 -19.33 -16.27
C LEU A 241 2.41 -20.07 -15.30
#